data_AF-A0AAJ6P982-F1
#
_entry.id   AF-A0AAJ6P982-F1
#
_cell.length_a   1.000
_cell.length_b   1.000
_cell.length_c   1.000
_cell.angle_alpha   90.00
_cell.angle_beta   90.00
_cell.angle_gamma   90.00
#
_symmetry.space_group_name_H-M   'P 1'
#
loop_
_entity.id
_entity.type
_entity.pdbx_description
1 polymer ?
#
loop_
_entity_poly.entity_id
_entity_poly.type
_entity_poly.pdbx_seq_one_letter_code
_entity_poly.pdbx_strand_id
1 'polypeptide(L)'
;MCKVRWKVVEFHRELKQLIGIELCQCRKERIQRNHIACAILVWLRLKDLARYTNQTIYQMKHGLLSNYLVQQLKRPAVPIFIV
;
A
#
# COMPACT_ATOMS: atom_id res chain seq x y z
N MET A 1 -13.14 21.07 -15.64
CA MET A 1 -13.26 19.67 -16.14
C MET A 1 -11.97 18.85 -15.96
N CYS A 2 -10.77 19.34 -16.34
CA CYS A 2 -9.56 18.49 -16.32
C CYS A 2 -9.10 17.99 -14.93
N LYS A 3 -9.25 18.77 -13.85
CA LYS A 3 -8.73 18.42 -12.51
C LYS A 3 -9.38 17.17 -11.91
N VAL A 4 -10.69 17.00 -12.06
CA VAL A 4 -11.42 15.83 -11.55
C VAL A 4 -11.01 14.56 -12.32
N ARG A 5 -10.90 14.66 -13.64
CA ARG A 5 -10.45 13.56 -14.50
C ARG A 5 -9.08 13.02 -14.08
N TRP A 6 -8.13 13.92 -13.83
CA TRP A 6 -6.80 13.53 -13.36
C TRP A 6 -6.82 12.87 -11.99
N LYS A 7 -7.75 13.27 -11.10
CA LYS A 7 -7.90 12.63 -9.79
C LYS A 7 -8.40 11.20 -9.88
N VAL A 8 -9.30 10.90 -10.82
CA VAL A 8 -9.76 9.53 -11.11
C VAL A 8 -8.61 8.68 -11.63
N VAL A 9 -7.79 9.22 -12.54
CA VAL A 9 -6.60 8.51 -13.04
C VAL A 9 -5.59 8.25 -11.94
N GLU A 10 -5.33 9.23 -11.06
CA GLU A 10 -4.47 9.06 -9.89
C GLU A 10 -4.99 7.94 -8.98
N PHE A 11 -6.29 7.95 -8.66
CA PHE A 11 -6.94 6.91 -7.84
C PHE A 11 -6.72 5.51 -8.41
N HIS A 12 -7.02 5.30 -9.70
CA HIS A 12 -6.81 3.99 -10.33
C HIS A 12 -5.34 3.60 -10.36
N ARG A 13 -4.42 4.53 -10.65
CA ARG A 13 -2.98 4.25 -10.67
C ARG A 13 -2.48 3.80 -9.29
N GLU A 14 -2.85 4.52 -8.25
CA GLU A 14 -2.44 4.20 -6.87
C GLU A 14 -3.02 2.85 -6.40
N LEU A 15 -4.28 2.56 -6.71
CA LEU A 15 -4.89 1.27 -6.38
C LEU A 15 -4.17 0.08 -7.04
N LYS A 16 -3.83 0.21 -8.33
CA LYS A 16 -3.14 -0.86 -9.08
C LYS A 16 -1.71 -1.04 -8.58
N GLN A 17 -0.94 0.05 -8.49
CA GLN A 17 0.50 -0.01 -8.24
C GLN A 17 0.86 -0.19 -6.76
N LEU A 18 0.13 0.44 -5.84
CA LEU A 18 0.53 0.47 -4.42
C LEU A 18 -0.23 -0.55 -3.57
N ILE A 19 -1.49 -0.80 -3.90
CA ILE A 19 -2.36 -1.67 -3.10
C ILE A 19 -2.50 -3.07 -3.72
N GLY A 20 -2.34 -3.19 -5.04
CA GLY A 20 -2.43 -4.48 -5.73
C GLY A 20 -3.87 -4.96 -5.90
N ILE A 21 -4.79 -4.06 -6.24
CA ILE A 21 -6.22 -4.41 -6.44
C ILE A 21 -6.42 -5.50 -7.51
N GLU A 22 -5.54 -5.57 -8.50
CA GLU A 22 -5.61 -6.53 -9.63
C GLU A 22 -4.87 -7.85 -9.34
N LEU A 23 -4.24 -8.00 -8.17
CA LEU A 23 -3.40 -9.16 -7.86
C LEU A 23 -4.17 -10.35 -7.28
N CYS A 24 -5.47 -10.21 -7.00
CA CYS A 24 -6.27 -11.30 -6.44
C CYS A 24 -6.45 -12.43 -7.45
N GLN A 25 -5.91 -13.61 -7.14
CA GLN A 25 -6.00 -14.81 -7.99
C GLN A 25 -7.24 -15.68 -7.69
N CYS A 26 -8.11 -15.26 -6.77
CA CYS A 26 -9.25 -16.05 -6.35
C CYS A 26 -10.32 -16.15 -7.45
N ARG A 27 -10.90 -17.33 -7.70
CA ARG A 27 -11.93 -17.46 -8.75
C ARG A 27 -13.36 -17.21 -8.26
N LYS A 28 -13.57 -17.16 -6.94
CA LYS A 28 -14.90 -16.94 -6.34
C LYS A 28 -15.23 -15.45 -6.33
N GLU A 29 -16.37 -15.11 -6.90
CA GLU A 29 -16.87 -13.74 -7.05
C GLU A 29 -16.95 -12.98 -5.71
N ARG A 30 -17.46 -13.62 -4.65
CA ARG A 30 -17.52 -13.02 -3.31
C ARG A 30 -16.14 -12.64 -2.78
N ILE A 31 -15.13 -13.48 -2.99
CA ILE A 31 -13.78 -13.23 -2.51
C ILE A 31 -13.14 -12.07 -3.30
N GLN A 32 -13.37 -12.03 -4.61
CA GLN A 32 -12.93 -10.92 -5.45
C GLN A 32 -13.54 -9.58 -5.02
N ARG A 33 -14.86 -9.54 -4.76
CA ARG A 33 -15.51 -8.33 -4.22
C ARG A 33 -14.95 -7.91 -2.87
N ASN A 34 -14.69 -8.87 -1.98
CA ASN A 34 -14.08 -8.60 -0.68
C ASN A 34 -12.66 -8.02 -0.84
N HIS A 35 -11.84 -8.58 -1.73
CA HIS A 35 -10.49 -8.06 -2.02
C HIS A 35 -10.54 -6.63 -2.54
N ILE A 36 -11.43 -6.33 -3.48
CA ILE A 36 -11.66 -4.98 -4.01
C ILE A 36 -12.02 -4.01 -2.88
N ALA A 37 -12.97 -4.39 -2.02
CA ALA A 37 -13.40 -3.56 -0.88
C ALA A 37 -12.24 -3.31 0.10
N CYS A 38 -11.51 -4.36 0.48
CA CYS A 38 -10.33 -4.25 1.35
C CYS A 38 -9.25 -3.35 0.73
N ALA A 39 -8.96 -3.48 -0.55
CA ALA A 39 -7.99 -2.65 -1.25
C ALA A 39 -8.38 -1.15 -1.21
N ILE A 40 -9.66 -0.84 -1.46
CA ILE A 40 -10.16 0.53 -1.39
C ILE A 40 -10.07 1.08 0.04
N LEU A 41 -10.42 0.28 1.07
CA LEU A 41 -10.30 0.68 2.47
C LEU A 41 -8.85 1.00 2.87
N VAL A 42 -7.90 0.15 2.46
CA VAL A 42 -6.47 0.38 2.70
C VAL A 42 -6.01 1.65 1.99
N TRP A 43 -6.42 1.87 0.74
CA TRP A 43 -6.08 3.08 0.00
C TRP A 43 -6.58 4.35 0.72
N LEU A 44 -7.85 4.36 1.14
CA LEU A 44 -8.43 5.49 1.89
C LEU A 44 -7.63 5.77 3.16
N ARG A 45 -7.34 4.73 3.95
CA ARG A 45 -6.58 4.89 5.19
C ARG A 45 -5.16 5.43 4.93
N LEU A 46 -4.49 4.94 3.89
CA LEU A 46 -3.17 5.44 3.51
C LEU A 46 -3.21 6.88 3.01
N LYS A 47 -4.24 7.31 2.27
CA LYS A 47 -4.40 8.71 1.86
C LYS A 47 -4.62 9.63 3.06
N ASP A 48 -5.40 9.19 4.04
CA ASP A 48 -5.63 9.99 5.25
C ASP A 48 -4.37 10.12 6.09
N LEU A 49 -3.61 9.02 6.26
CA LEU A 49 -2.31 9.06 6.93
C LEU A 49 -1.33 9.95 6.18
N ALA A 50 -1.25 9.83 4.85
CA ALA A 50 -0.39 10.66 4.01
C ALA A 50 -0.70 12.16 4.18
N ARG A 51 -1.99 12.55 4.23
CA ARG A 51 -2.41 13.93 4.51
C ARG A 51 -1.99 14.37 5.91
N TYR A 52 -2.21 13.53 6.92
CA TYR A 52 -1.87 13.84 8.30
C TYR A 52 -0.35 14.02 8.50
N THR A 53 0.46 13.22 7.82
CA THR A 53 1.93 13.26 7.92
C THR A 53 2.59 14.21 6.92
N ASN A 54 1.83 14.91 6.07
CA ASN A 54 2.35 15.68 4.94
C ASN A 54 3.30 14.89 4.03
N GLN A 55 3.01 13.61 3.82
CA GLN A 55 3.74 12.73 2.92
C GLN A 55 2.87 12.35 1.72
N THR A 56 3.52 11.89 0.66
CA THR A 56 2.80 11.22 -0.45
C THR A 56 2.43 9.80 -0.06
N ILE A 57 1.37 9.24 -0.67
CA ILE A 57 1.01 7.84 -0.46
C ILE A 57 2.15 6.87 -0.87
N TYR A 58 2.98 7.25 -1.85
CA TYR A 58 4.15 6.50 -2.27
C TYR A 58 5.22 6.45 -1.17
N GLN A 59 5.52 7.60 -0.56
CA GLN A 59 6.45 7.67 0.57
C GLN A 59 5.94 6.86 1.77
N MET A 60 4.64 6.98 2.10
CA MET A 60 4.02 6.17 3.14
C MET A 60 4.18 4.67 2.84
N LYS A 61 3.79 4.22 1.63
CA LYS A 61 3.82 2.80 1.25
C LYS A 61 5.24 2.21 1.28
N HIS A 62 6.23 2.93 0.76
CA HIS A 62 7.61 2.47 0.73
C HIS A 62 8.32 2.63 2.09
N GLY A 63 7.87 3.55 2.94
CA GLY A 63 8.45 3.82 4.25
C GLY A 63 7.96 2.92 5.38
N LEU A 64 6.85 2.20 5.21
CA LEU A 64 6.16 1.43 6.26
C LEU A 64 7.08 0.53 7.11
N LEU A 65 8.04 -0.14 6.47
CA LEU A 65 8.96 -1.06 7.15
C LEU A 65 10.40 -0.56 7.20
N SER A 66 10.70 0.63 6.68
CA SER A 66 12.09 1.10 6.56
C SER A 66 12.79 1.19 7.92
N ASN A 67 12.14 1.80 8.91
CA ASN A 67 12.70 1.92 10.26
C ASN A 67 12.88 0.55 10.93
N TYR A 68 11.88 -0.32 10.77
CA TYR A 68 11.94 -1.70 11.27
C TYR A 68 13.13 -2.46 10.67
N LEU A 69 13.29 -2.42 9.35
CA LEU A 69 14.39 -3.10 8.65
C LEU A 69 15.75 -2.54 9.07
N VAL A 70 15.89 -1.21 9.16
CA VAL A 70 17.12 -0.58 9.67
C VAL A 70 17.45 -1.06 11.08
N GLN A 71 16.44 -1.19 11.94
CA GLN A 71 16.63 -1.70 13.29
C GLN A 71 17.04 -3.18 13.31
N GLN A 72 16.40 -4.02 12.48
CA GLN A 72 16.74 -5.44 12.37
C GLN A 72 18.14 -5.65 11.79
N LEU A 73 18.61 -4.77 10.88
CA LEU A 73 19.98 -4.85 10.36
C LEU A 73 21.02 -4.42 11.41
N LYS A 74 20.71 -3.43 12.25
CA LYS A 74 21.60 -2.98 13.33
C LYS A 74 21.69 -3.98 14.48
N ARG A 75 20.55 -4.58 14.85
CA ARG A 75 20.45 -5.56 15.95
C ARG A 75 19.41 -6.61 15.57
N PRO A 76 19.83 -7.68 14.88
CA PRO A 76 18.90 -8.69 14.40
C PRO A 76 18.26 -9.42 15.59
N ALA A 77 16.93 -9.47 15.61
CA ALA A 77 16.21 -10.27 16.59
C ALA A 77 16.36 -11.77 16.33
N VAL A 78 16.60 -12.15 15.07
CA VAL A 78 16.89 -13.52 14.64
C VAL A 78 18.39 -13.60 14.27
N PRO A 79 19.20 -14.40 14.97
CA PRO A 79 20.62 -14.52 14.66
C PRO A 79 20.81 -15.00 13.20
N ILE A 80 21.67 -14.30 12.46
CA ILE A 80 22.07 -14.75 11.12
C ILE A 80 23.13 -15.83 11.32
N PHE A 81 22.74 -17.09 11.13
CA PHE A 81 23.70 -18.18 11.00
C PHE A 81 24.21 -18.19 9.57
N ILE A 82 25.45 -17.74 9.36
CA ILE A 82 26.15 -18.01 8.11
C ILE A 82 26.69 -19.43 8.23
N VAL A 83 26.11 -20.35 7.45
CA VAL A 83 26.61 -21.72 7.28
C VAL A 83 27.84 -21.69 6.39
#